data_AF-A0A7J4SYV8-F1
#
_entry.id   AF-A0A7J4SYV8-F1
#
_cell.length_a   1.000
_cell.length_b   1.000
_cell.length_c   1.000
_cell.angle_alpha   90.00
_cell.angle_beta   90.00
_cell.angle_gamma   90.00
#
_symmetry.space_group_name_H-M   'P 1'
#
loop_
_entity.id
_entity.type
_entity.pdbx_description
1 polymer ?
#
loop_
_entity_poly.entity_id
_entity_poly.type
_entity_poly.pdbx_seq_one_letter_code
_entity_poly.pdbx_strand_id
1 'polypeptide(L)'
;MKTKKLYLESIEAAYLEEFSAKVLAIDQNKIILDQTLFYPLGGGQNWDLGTLNGPNGAMNVVEVRGRDSIHHTVDDTFELEVGDTVHGKIDFERRFAHMRMHTAQHLVSGIAYEMFGGVRTVGNQIHTDQSRIDFKPIQFTEEMLANLQESVNRKIADNLEVTDSQMTRAEINSIMPEERTNMDLLPSFITDLRVITIGDKQDLCPCAGTHVRNISEIKGIEFTG
;
A
#
# COMPACT_ATOMS: atom_id res chain seq x y z
N MET A 1 -21.26 -0.84 8.55
CA MET A 1 -21.38 -1.00 7.08
C MET A 1 -19.97 -1.18 6.52
N LYS A 2 -19.79 -2.01 5.48
CA LYS A 2 -18.47 -2.26 4.88
C LYS A 2 -18.29 -1.35 3.66
N THR A 3 -17.25 -0.53 3.66
CA THR A 3 -16.88 0.31 2.51
C THR A 3 -16.17 -0.54 1.47
N LYS A 4 -16.58 -0.43 0.21
CA LYS A 4 -15.89 -1.05 -0.94
C LYS A 4 -14.61 -0.27 -1.25
N LYS A 5 -13.47 -0.95 -1.18
CA LYS A 5 -12.14 -0.37 -1.43
C LYS A 5 -11.80 -0.51 -2.91
N LEU A 6 -12.05 0.54 -3.69
CA LEU A 6 -11.87 0.51 -5.14
C LEU A 6 -10.40 0.29 -5.52
N TYR A 7 -9.47 0.85 -4.74
CA TYR A 7 -8.02 0.72 -4.96
C TYR A 7 -7.48 -0.71 -4.78
N LEU A 8 -8.30 -1.67 -4.31
CA LEU A 8 -7.93 -3.09 -4.16
C LEU A 8 -8.48 -3.99 -5.28
N GLU A 9 -9.22 -3.45 -6.24
CA GLU A 9 -9.83 -4.27 -7.30
C GLU A 9 -8.78 -4.85 -8.26
N SER A 10 -7.67 -4.13 -8.46
CA SER A 10 -6.50 -4.56 -9.22
C SER A 10 -5.33 -3.60 -8.97
N ILE A 11 -4.14 -3.96 -9.46
CA ILE A 11 -3.02 -3.01 -9.59
C ILE A 11 -3.45 -1.74 -10.35
N GLU A 12 -4.15 -1.87 -11.48
CA GLU A 12 -4.60 -0.72 -12.28
C GLU A 12 -5.62 0.16 -11.54
N ALA A 13 -6.44 -0.41 -10.66
CA ALA A 13 -7.38 0.38 -9.87
C ALA A 13 -6.69 1.34 -8.89
N ALA A 14 -5.43 1.06 -8.49
CA ALA A 14 -4.64 1.97 -7.66
C ALA A 14 -4.20 3.25 -8.41
N TYR A 15 -4.27 3.24 -9.75
CA TYR A 15 -3.96 4.38 -10.63
C TYR A 15 -5.18 5.27 -10.92
N LEU A 16 -6.38 4.86 -10.51
CA LEU A 16 -7.56 5.72 -10.63
C LEU A 16 -7.45 6.90 -9.65
N GLU A 17 -7.79 8.09 -10.13
CA GLU A 17 -7.68 9.33 -9.35
C GLU A 17 -9.04 9.78 -8.79
N GLU A 18 -10.12 9.45 -9.49
CA GLU A 18 -11.45 10.01 -9.24
C GLU A 18 -12.50 8.91 -9.14
N PHE A 19 -13.50 9.12 -8.27
CA PHE A 19 -14.60 8.18 -8.06
C PHE A 19 -15.86 8.91 -7.58
N SER A 20 -17.02 8.27 -7.76
CA SER A 20 -18.27 8.72 -7.14
C SER A 20 -18.72 7.75 -6.06
N ALA A 21 -19.25 8.27 -4.95
CA ALA A 21 -19.70 7.47 -3.82
C ALA A 21 -20.91 8.09 -3.13
N LYS A 22 -21.64 7.27 -2.38
CA LYS A 22 -22.74 7.71 -1.51
C LYS A 22 -22.27 7.85 -0.08
N VAL A 23 -22.76 8.89 0.59
CA VAL A 23 -22.56 9.11 2.02
C VAL A 23 -23.43 8.14 2.82
N LEU A 24 -22.79 7.31 3.64
CA LEU A 24 -23.47 6.34 4.50
C LEU A 24 -23.64 6.85 5.93
N ALA A 25 -22.70 7.64 6.43
CA ALA A 25 -22.76 8.22 7.76
C ALA A 25 -21.84 9.44 7.85
N ILE A 26 -22.21 10.35 8.74
CA ILE A 26 -21.45 11.56 9.08
C ILE A 26 -21.35 11.61 10.60
N ASP A 27 -20.13 11.77 11.11
CA ASP A 27 -19.84 11.96 12.53
C ASP A 27 -18.87 13.12 12.68
N GLN A 28 -19.39 14.30 13.04
CA GLN A 28 -18.63 15.56 13.02
C GLN A 28 -17.96 15.76 11.64
N ASN A 29 -16.63 15.83 11.60
CA ASN A 29 -15.86 15.97 10.37
C ASN A 29 -15.42 14.64 9.74
N LYS A 30 -16.04 13.51 10.11
CA LYS A 30 -15.75 12.20 9.54
C LYS A 30 -16.88 11.72 8.66
N ILE A 31 -16.55 11.39 7.42
CA ILE A 31 -17.48 10.90 6.41
C ILE A 31 -17.19 9.43 6.13
N ILE A 32 -18.23 8.60 6.18
CA ILE A 32 -18.18 7.19 5.76
C ILE A 32 -18.91 7.07 4.42
N LEU A 33 -18.22 6.47 3.44
CA LEU A 33 -18.73 6.27 2.09
C LEU A 33 -19.03 4.78 1.83
N ASP A 34 -19.89 4.51 0.87
CA ASP A 34 -20.17 3.15 0.39
C ASP A 34 -18.99 2.53 -0.37
N GLN A 35 -18.25 3.36 -1.09
CA GLN A 35 -17.02 2.99 -1.78
C GLN A 35 -16.01 4.14 -1.76
N THR A 36 -14.73 3.83 -1.89
CA THR A 36 -13.67 4.85 -1.90
C THR A 36 -12.42 4.42 -2.65
N LEU A 37 -11.79 5.37 -3.34
CA LEU A 37 -10.41 5.22 -3.80
C LEU A 37 -9.38 5.61 -2.74
N PHE A 38 -9.75 6.34 -1.69
CA PHE A 38 -8.78 6.75 -0.66
C PHE A 38 -8.25 5.54 0.12
N TYR A 39 -6.92 5.43 0.19
CA TYR A 39 -6.24 4.43 1.02
C TYR A 39 -6.24 4.89 2.48
N PRO A 40 -6.80 4.10 3.43
CA PRO A 40 -6.68 4.35 4.86
C PRO A 40 -5.29 3.94 5.36
N LEU A 41 -4.81 4.51 6.46
CA LEU A 41 -3.57 4.01 7.11
C LEU A 41 -3.63 2.48 7.31
N GLY A 42 -2.61 1.77 6.81
CA GLY A 42 -2.46 0.34 7.02
C GLY A 42 -1.18 -0.22 6.40
N GLY A 43 -0.69 -1.35 6.93
CA GLY A 43 0.48 -2.06 6.36
C GLY A 43 1.76 -1.24 6.28
N GLY A 44 1.91 -0.23 7.15
CA GLY A 44 3.02 0.73 7.12
C GLY A 44 2.81 1.93 6.20
N GLN A 45 1.92 1.83 5.20
CA GLN A 45 1.59 2.92 4.27
C GLN A 45 0.68 3.96 4.91
N ASN A 46 1.06 5.22 4.74
CA ASN A 46 0.31 6.37 5.20
C ASN A 46 -0.97 6.60 4.38
N TRP A 47 -1.93 7.34 4.93
CA TRP A 47 -3.21 7.61 4.28
C TRP A 47 -3.08 8.56 3.08
N ASP A 48 -4.04 8.47 2.17
CA ASP A 48 -4.16 9.45 1.08
C ASP A 48 -4.85 10.73 1.53
N LEU A 49 -4.53 11.79 0.80
CA LEU A 49 -5.17 13.09 0.87
C LEU A 49 -5.95 13.32 -0.43
N GLY A 50 -6.74 14.39 -0.47
CA GLY A 50 -7.51 14.74 -1.67
C GLY A 50 -8.73 15.57 -1.32
N THR A 51 -9.77 15.49 -2.15
CA THR A 51 -11.01 16.24 -1.96
C THR A 51 -12.25 15.35 -2.12
N LEU A 52 -13.32 15.75 -1.46
CA LEU A 52 -14.68 15.25 -1.66
C LEU A 52 -15.57 16.42 -2.06
N ASN A 53 -16.09 16.40 -3.29
CA ASN A 53 -17.01 17.40 -3.81
C ASN A 53 -18.45 16.92 -3.58
N GLY A 54 -19.16 17.57 -2.66
CA GLY A 54 -20.58 17.34 -2.42
C GLY A 54 -21.46 18.43 -3.06
N PRO A 55 -22.78 18.38 -2.81
CA PRO A 55 -23.74 19.37 -3.34
C PRO A 55 -23.44 20.81 -2.93
N ASN A 56 -22.87 20.99 -1.73
CA ASN A 56 -22.68 22.29 -1.10
C ASN A 56 -21.22 22.79 -1.08
N GLY A 57 -20.29 22.06 -1.71
CA GLY A 57 -18.89 22.47 -1.79
C GLY A 57 -17.90 21.31 -1.78
N ALA A 58 -16.63 21.68 -1.91
CA ALA A 58 -15.49 20.78 -1.85
C ALA A 58 -14.90 20.78 -0.43
N MET A 59 -14.66 19.60 0.14
CA MET A 59 -13.95 19.44 1.42
C MET A 59 -12.60 18.80 1.16
N ASN A 60 -11.56 19.21 1.90
CA ASN A 60 -10.27 18.53 1.81
C ASN A 60 -10.27 17.35 2.76
N VAL A 61 -9.93 16.16 2.24
CA VAL A 61 -9.69 14.97 3.06
C VAL A 61 -8.28 15.06 3.62
N VAL A 62 -8.18 15.21 4.93
CA VAL A 62 -6.91 15.40 5.66
C VAL A 62 -6.42 14.12 6.34
N GLU A 63 -7.31 13.17 6.59
CA GLU A 63 -6.96 11.87 7.18
C GLU A 63 -7.92 10.77 6.74
N VAL A 64 -7.39 9.57 6.47
CA VAL A 64 -8.20 8.40 6.14
C VAL A 64 -7.82 7.22 7.03
N ARG A 65 -8.79 6.67 7.75
CA ARG A 65 -8.59 5.61 8.75
C ARG A 65 -9.66 4.51 8.62
N GLY A 66 -9.39 3.36 9.24
CA GLY A 66 -10.35 2.28 9.37
C GLY A 66 -10.01 1.06 8.54
N ARG A 67 -10.77 -0.02 8.76
CA ARG A 67 -10.54 -1.33 8.11
C ARG A 67 -11.76 -1.78 7.31
N ASP A 68 -12.91 -1.95 7.95
CA ASP A 68 -14.15 -2.35 7.27
C ASP A 68 -14.99 -1.14 6.88
N SER A 69 -15.17 -0.21 7.82
CA SER A 69 -15.68 1.14 7.57
C SER A 69 -14.49 2.06 7.37
N ILE A 70 -14.46 2.81 6.27
CA ILE A 70 -13.41 3.79 6.00
C ILE A 70 -13.92 5.19 6.36
N HIS A 71 -13.18 5.85 7.24
CA HIS A 71 -13.48 7.16 7.79
C HIS A 71 -12.60 8.19 7.09
N HIS A 72 -13.22 9.16 6.44
CA HIS A 72 -12.55 10.28 5.77
C HIS A 72 -12.73 11.50 6.66
N THR A 73 -11.68 11.91 7.35
CA THR A 73 -11.65 13.14 8.15
C THR A 73 -11.42 14.32 7.21
N VAL A 74 -12.27 15.33 7.28
CA VAL A 74 -12.17 16.56 6.48
C VAL A 74 -11.79 17.78 7.33
N ASP A 75 -11.21 18.80 6.69
CA ASP A 75 -10.78 20.05 7.34
C ASP A 75 -11.94 20.98 7.70
N ASP A 76 -12.92 21.07 6.81
CA ASP A 76 -14.19 21.77 7.02
C ASP A 76 -15.35 20.88 6.57
N THR A 77 -16.48 20.98 7.27
CA THR A 77 -17.70 20.26 6.91
C THR A 77 -18.68 21.23 6.28
N PHE A 78 -18.85 21.10 4.97
CA PHE A 78 -20.03 21.67 4.30
C PHE A 78 -21.26 20.83 4.67
N GLU A 79 -22.44 21.44 4.58
CA GLU A 79 -23.71 20.73 4.79
C GLU A 79 -23.76 19.53 3.84
N LEU A 80 -23.70 18.33 4.39
CA LEU A 80 -23.77 17.07 3.68
C LEU A 80 -24.76 16.19 4.42
N GLU A 81 -25.58 15.47 3.68
CA GLU A 81 -26.59 14.59 4.24
C GLU A 81 -26.27 13.13 3.92
N VAL A 82 -26.72 12.24 4.80
CA VAL A 82 -26.67 10.80 4.52
C VAL A 82 -27.53 10.52 3.29
N GLY A 83 -26.95 9.84 2.29
CA GLY A 83 -27.58 9.56 1.01
C GLY A 83 -27.10 10.46 -0.13
N ASP A 84 -26.42 11.56 0.17
CA ASP A 84 -25.81 12.42 -0.86
C ASP A 84 -24.76 11.67 -1.68
N THR A 85 -24.63 12.07 -2.93
CA THR A 85 -23.56 11.61 -3.81
C THR A 85 -22.41 12.63 -3.79
N VAL A 86 -21.20 12.14 -3.55
CA VAL A 86 -19.97 12.93 -3.60
C VAL A 86 -19.06 12.44 -4.72
N HIS A 87 -18.30 13.37 -5.30
CA HIS A 87 -17.20 13.06 -6.21
C HIS A 87 -15.86 13.23 -5.50
N GLY A 88 -15.16 12.12 -5.30
CA GLY A 88 -13.86 12.11 -4.65
C GLY A 88 -12.72 12.18 -5.66
N LYS A 89 -11.68 12.94 -5.32
CA LYS A 89 -10.42 13.02 -6.07
C LYS A 89 -9.26 12.87 -5.10
N ILE A 90 -8.41 11.87 -5.30
CA ILE A 90 -7.20 11.70 -4.47
C ILE A 90 -6.08 12.65 -4.94
N ASP A 91 -5.21 13.03 -4.02
CA ASP A 91 -3.90 13.59 -4.35
C ASP A 91 -3.05 12.47 -4.96
N PHE A 92 -3.05 12.40 -6.30
CA PHE A 92 -2.40 11.33 -7.03
C PHE A 92 -0.87 11.39 -6.91
N GLU A 93 -0.28 12.58 -6.78
CA GLU A 93 1.17 12.72 -6.62
C GLU A 93 1.63 12.06 -5.31
N ARG A 94 0.91 12.35 -4.21
CA ARG A 94 1.10 11.69 -2.92
C ARG A 94 0.89 10.17 -3.03
N ARG A 95 -0.23 9.75 -3.62
CA ARG A 95 -0.56 8.32 -3.81
C ARG A 95 0.57 7.61 -4.55
N PHE A 96 1.03 8.17 -5.67
CA PHE A 96 2.04 7.55 -6.51
C PHE A 96 3.41 7.51 -5.82
N ALA A 97 3.74 8.50 -4.99
CA ALA A 97 4.92 8.43 -4.12
C ALA A 97 4.82 7.27 -3.12
N HIS A 98 3.67 7.06 -2.47
CA HIS A 98 3.45 5.88 -1.62
C HIS A 98 3.56 4.57 -2.39
N MET A 99 2.95 4.46 -3.58
CA MET A 99 3.02 3.25 -4.41
C MET A 99 4.45 2.86 -4.76
N ARG A 100 5.28 3.86 -5.12
CA ARG A 100 6.71 3.65 -5.40
C ARG A 100 7.45 3.16 -4.16
N MET A 101 7.28 3.83 -3.04
CA MET A 101 7.96 3.47 -1.79
C MET A 101 7.52 2.11 -1.25
N HIS A 102 6.24 1.77 -1.37
CA HIS A 102 5.72 0.47 -0.94
C HIS A 102 6.30 -0.66 -1.82
N THR A 103 6.32 -0.47 -3.13
CA THR A 103 6.89 -1.47 -4.05
C THR A 103 8.41 -1.58 -3.87
N ALA A 104 9.10 -0.47 -3.63
CA ALA A 104 10.51 -0.47 -3.28
C ALA A 104 10.78 -1.26 -1.99
N GLN A 105 9.93 -1.12 -0.96
CA GLN A 105 10.06 -1.91 0.27
C GLN A 105 9.96 -3.41 0.01
N HIS A 106 9.01 -3.85 -0.82
CA HIS A 106 8.88 -5.25 -1.23
C HIS A 106 10.13 -5.75 -1.94
N LEU A 107 10.62 -4.99 -2.92
CA LEU A 107 11.81 -5.32 -3.68
C LEU A 107 13.05 -5.42 -2.80
N VAL A 108 13.27 -4.44 -1.92
CA VAL A 108 14.37 -4.43 -0.95
C VAL A 108 14.27 -5.64 -0.02
N SER A 109 13.07 -5.96 0.47
CA SER A 109 12.86 -7.10 1.37
C SER A 109 13.11 -8.44 0.68
N GLY A 110 12.74 -8.57 -0.60
CA GLY A 110 13.00 -9.77 -1.41
C GLY A 110 14.49 -10.00 -1.58
N ILE A 111 15.19 -8.97 -2.05
CA ILE A 111 16.64 -9.04 -2.31
C ILE A 111 17.43 -9.20 -1.00
N ALA A 112 17.05 -8.51 0.07
CA ALA A 112 17.71 -8.67 1.38
C ALA A 112 17.57 -10.11 1.89
N TYR A 113 16.37 -10.70 1.80
CA TYR A 113 16.14 -12.09 2.19
C TYR A 113 17.07 -13.05 1.44
N GLU A 114 17.21 -12.87 0.11
CA GLU A 114 18.11 -13.69 -0.73
C GLU A 114 19.59 -13.48 -0.38
N MET A 115 20.04 -12.23 -0.28
CA MET A 115 21.45 -11.89 -0.07
C MET A 115 21.96 -12.25 1.31
N PHE A 116 21.11 -12.19 2.33
CA PHE A 116 21.56 -12.25 3.73
C PHE A 116 21.02 -13.45 4.51
N GLY A 117 20.73 -14.55 3.80
CA GLY A 117 20.43 -15.83 4.44
C GLY A 117 19.07 -15.86 5.14
N GLY A 118 18.05 -15.26 4.52
CA GLY A 118 16.68 -15.33 4.99
C GLY A 118 16.31 -14.28 6.04
N VAL A 119 16.96 -13.11 6.03
CA VAL A 119 16.60 -12.01 6.93
C VAL A 119 15.15 -11.61 6.75
N ARG A 120 14.47 -11.40 7.88
CA ARG A 120 13.04 -11.16 7.92
C ARG A 120 12.76 -9.68 8.12
N THR A 121 11.85 -9.15 7.30
CA THR A 121 11.23 -7.83 7.53
C THR A 121 10.30 -7.93 8.73
N VAL A 122 10.63 -7.25 9.82
CA VAL A 122 9.87 -7.26 11.09
C VAL A 122 9.14 -5.95 11.37
N GLY A 123 9.39 -4.92 10.57
CA GLY A 123 8.73 -3.62 10.65
C GLY A 123 8.92 -2.83 9.36
N ASN A 124 7.96 -1.97 9.05
CA ASN A 124 8.07 -1.02 7.96
C ASN A 124 7.29 0.27 8.30
N GLN A 125 7.65 1.35 7.61
CA GLN A 125 6.90 2.58 7.65
C GLN A 125 7.11 3.33 6.34
N ILE A 126 6.03 3.63 5.63
CA ILE A 126 6.06 4.14 4.26
C ILE A 126 5.48 5.55 4.23
N HIS A 127 6.34 6.51 3.89
CA HIS A 127 5.97 7.90 3.60
C HIS A 127 6.31 8.25 2.15
N THR A 128 5.95 9.47 1.73
CA THR A 128 6.15 9.94 0.35
C THR A 128 7.61 10.24 0.00
N ASP A 129 8.41 10.59 1.00
CA ASP A 129 9.77 11.12 0.89
C ASP A 129 10.82 10.15 1.47
N GLN A 130 10.51 9.51 2.61
CA GLN A 130 11.39 8.54 3.25
C GLN A 130 10.60 7.37 3.81
N SER A 131 11.15 6.16 3.70
CA SER A 131 10.57 4.96 4.30
C SER A 131 11.59 4.24 5.17
N ARG A 132 11.10 3.51 6.18
CA ARG A 132 11.91 2.67 7.07
C ARG A 132 11.56 1.20 6.85
N ILE A 133 12.57 0.34 6.88
CA ILE A 133 12.41 -1.11 6.85
C ILE A 133 13.28 -1.69 7.96
N ASP A 134 12.67 -2.44 8.87
CA ASP A 134 13.34 -3.04 10.01
C ASP A 134 13.57 -4.53 9.72
N PHE A 135 14.83 -4.97 9.76
CA PHE A 135 15.22 -6.36 9.51
C PHE A 135 15.75 -7.04 10.78
N LYS A 136 15.48 -8.35 10.90
CA LYS A 136 16.08 -9.22 11.92
C LYS A 136 16.52 -10.55 11.29
N PRO A 137 17.54 -11.23 11.86
CA PRO A 137 18.35 -10.86 13.03
C PRO A 137 19.56 -9.97 12.70
N ILE A 138 19.62 -9.45 11.48
CA ILE A 138 20.79 -8.77 10.92
C ILE A 138 21.04 -7.39 11.51
N GLN A 139 22.31 -7.02 11.56
CA GLN A 139 22.76 -5.64 11.69
C GLN A 139 23.58 -5.33 10.45
N PHE A 140 23.16 -4.32 9.68
CA PHE A 140 23.85 -3.97 8.44
C PHE A 140 25.11 -3.15 8.73
N THR A 141 26.19 -3.47 8.02
CA THR A 141 27.33 -2.55 7.85
C THR A 141 27.08 -1.63 6.65
N GLU A 142 27.83 -0.54 6.55
CA GLU A 142 27.77 0.37 5.39
C GLU A 142 28.04 -0.37 4.06
N GLU A 143 28.98 -1.30 4.05
CA GLU A 143 29.28 -2.14 2.88
C GLU A 143 28.09 -3.02 2.49
N MET A 144 27.41 -3.61 3.47
CA MET A 144 26.22 -4.44 3.21
C MET A 144 25.07 -3.60 2.64
N LEU A 145 24.85 -2.39 3.16
CA LEU A 145 23.85 -1.46 2.63
C LEU A 145 24.21 -1.02 1.21
N ALA A 146 25.47 -0.69 0.94
CA ALA A 146 25.93 -0.30 -0.39
C ALA A 146 25.70 -1.44 -1.41
N ASN A 147 26.06 -2.67 -1.05
CA ASN A 147 25.86 -3.85 -1.90
C ASN A 147 24.37 -4.15 -2.13
N LEU A 148 23.53 -4.01 -1.09
CA LEU A 148 22.08 -4.17 -1.21
C LEU A 148 21.48 -3.09 -2.12
N GLN A 149 21.87 -1.83 -1.94
CA GLN A 149 21.41 -0.70 -2.75
C GLN A 149 21.75 -0.90 -4.22
N GLU A 150 23.00 -1.29 -4.51
CA GLU A 150 23.42 -1.56 -5.89
C GLU A 150 22.60 -2.71 -6.48
N SER A 151 22.38 -3.78 -5.72
CA SER A 151 21.60 -4.93 -6.16
C SER A 151 20.14 -4.57 -6.46
N VAL A 152 19.51 -3.76 -5.60
CA VAL A 152 18.14 -3.28 -5.80
C VAL A 152 18.05 -2.37 -7.02
N ASN A 153 18.96 -1.40 -7.16
CA ASN A 153 18.96 -0.49 -8.31
C ASN A 153 19.22 -1.22 -9.63
N ARG A 154 20.10 -2.23 -9.61
CA ARG A 154 20.31 -3.12 -10.77
C ARG A 154 19.02 -3.89 -11.09
N LYS A 155 18.32 -4.42 -10.08
CA LYS A 155 17.06 -5.14 -10.26
C LYS A 155 15.95 -4.26 -10.82
N ILE A 156 15.87 -2.99 -10.42
CA ILE A 156 14.91 -2.01 -10.96
C ILE A 156 15.07 -1.89 -12.49
N ALA A 157 16.29 -1.97 -13.01
CA ALA A 157 16.57 -1.91 -14.45
C ALA A 157 16.04 -3.12 -15.25
N ASP A 158 15.67 -4.22 -14.59
CA ASP A 158 15.06 -5.39 -15.23
C ASP A 158 13.60 -5.13 -15.66
N ASN A 159 12.98 -4.02 -15.22
CA ASN A 159 11.61 -3.60 -15.55
C ASN A 159 10.57 -4.71 -15.33
N LEU A 160 10.68 -5.44 -14.21
CA LEU A 160 9.75 -6.50 -13.86
C LEU A 160 8.34 -5.97 -13.59
N GLU A 161 7.34 -6.69 -14.10
CA GLU A 161 5.93 -6.41 -13.84
C GLU A 161 5.58 -6.68 -12.38
N VAL A 162 4.64 -5.91 -11.85
CA VAL A 162 4.05 -6.11 -10.53
C VAL A 162 2.58 -6.46 -10.72
N THR A 163 2.19 -7.62 -10.23
CA THR A 163 0.83 -8.16 -10.40
C THR A 163 0.19 -8.44 -9.05
N ASP A 164 -1.14 -8.53 -9.04
CA ASP A 164 -1.90 -9.00 -7.88
C ASP A 164 -2.79 -10.20 -8.20
N SER A 165 -2.96 -11.08 -7.21
CA SER A 165 -3.82 -12.25 -7.31
C SER A 165 -4.44 -12.59 -5.96
N GLN A 166 -5.48 -13.43 -5.98
CA GLN A 166 -6.02 -14.03 -4.76
C GLN A 166 -5.41 -15.43 -4.60
N MET A 167 -4.81 -15.69 -3.45
CA MET A 167 -4.22 -16.98 -3.13
C MET A 167 -4.56 -17.41 -1.72
N THR A 168 -4.62 -18.71 -1.51
CA THR A 168 -4.70 -19.34 -0.20
C THR A 168 -3.33 -19.38 0.47
N ARG A 169 -3.32 -19.53 1.80
CA ARG A 169 -2.08 -19.73 2.57
C ARG A 169 -1.27 -20.92 2.07
N ALA A 170 -1.93 -22.02 1.72
CA ALA A 170 -1.27 -23.23 1.23
C ALA A 170 -0.56 -22.98 -0.12
N GLU A 171 -1.21 -22.26 -1.04
CA GLU A 171 -0.60 -21.90 -2.32
C GLU A 171 0.61 -20.99 -2.12
N ILE A 172 0.50 -19.99 -1.24
CA ILE A 172 1.60 -19.08 -0.92
C ILE A 172 2.78 -19.84 -0.32
N ASN A 173 2.53 -20.68 0.69
CA ASN A 173 3.57 -21.43 1.40
C ASN A 173 4.22 -22.52 0.51
N SER A 174 3.56 -22.91 -0.58
CA SER A 174 4.16 -23.80 -1.59
C SER A 174 5.18 -23.11 -2.49
N ILE A 175 5.18 -21.77 -2.52
CA ILE A 175 6.04 -20.94 -3.39
C ILE A 175 7.10 -20.21 -2.58
N MET A 176 6.72 -19.62 -1.45
CA MET A 176 7.59 -18.81 -0.61
C MET A 176 7.57 -19.31 0.84
N PRO A 177 8.72 -19.28 1.55
CA PRO A 177 8.77 -19.58 2.98
C PRO A 177 7.84 -18.68 3.81
N GLU A 178 7.23 -19.24 4.85
CA GLU A 178 6.30 -18.54 5.74
C GLU A 178 6.95 -17.32 6.41
N GLU A 179 8.23 -17.42 6.72
CA GLU A 179 9.01 -16.35 7.33
C GLU A 179 9.19 -15.16 6.39
N ARG A 180 9.30 -15.41 5.08
CA ARG A 180 9.43 -14.33 4.09
C ARG A 180 8.12 -13.59 3.91
N THR A 181 7.00 -14.31 3.94
CA THR A 181 5.66 -13.76 3.71
C THR A 181 5.02 -13.21 4.97
N ASN A 182 5.68 -13.32 6.13
CA ASN A 182 5.14 -12.91 7.43
C ASN A 182 3.75 -13.52 7.70
N MET A 183 3.57 -14.78 7.30
CA MET A 183 2.27 -15.45 7.30
C MET A 183 1.66 -15.58 8.71
N ASP A 184 2.53 -15.64 9.72
CA ASP A 184 2.23 -15.65 11.16
C ASP A 184 1.55 -14.37 11.65
N LEU A 185 1.77 -13.23 10.98
CA LEU A 185 1.15 -11.95 11.34
C LEU A 185 -0.29 -11.80 10.83
N LEU A 186 -0.70 -12.67 9.90
CA LEU A 186 -2.01 -12.60 9.28
C LEU A 186 -3.04 -13.42 10.08
N PRO A 187 -4.27 -12.91 10.29
CA PRO A 187 -5.30 -13.67 11.00
C PRO A 187 -5.68 -14.97 10.28
N SER A 188 -5.68 -16.09 11.00
CA SER A 188 -5.90 -17.44 10.45
C SER A 188 -7.27 -17.65 9.81
N PHE A 189 -8.27 -16.85 10.19
CA PHE A 189 -9.62 -16.91 9.60
C PHE A 189 -9.71 -16.31 8.19
N ILE A 190 -8.67 -15.60 7.72
CA ILE A 190 -8.62 -15.09 6.35
C ILE A 190 -8.06 -16.21 5.46
N THR A 191 -8.93 -16.74 4.61
CA THR A 191 -8.62 -17.87 3.71
C THR A 191 -8.07 -17.42 2.37
N ASP A 192 -8.57 -16.31 1.85
CA ASP A 192 -8.14 -15.72 0.58
C ASP A 192 -7.39 -14.42 0.85
N LEU A 193 -6.13 -14.39 0.42
CA LEU A 193 -5.22 -13.29 0.60
C LEU A 193 -4.94 -12.65 -0.75
N ARG A 194 -5.03 -11.32 -0.81
CA ARG A 194 -4.44 -10.55 -1.92
C ARG A 194 -2.93 -10.64 -1.82
N VAL A 195 -2.29 -11.16 -2.86
CA VAL A 195 -0.85 -11.35 -2.96
C VAL A 195 -0.31 -10.46 -4.05
N ILE A 196 0.74 -9.71 -3.72
CA ILE A 196 1.53 -8.92 -4.66
C ILE A 196 2.72 -9.76 -5.11
N THR A 197 2.94 -9.83 -6.41
CA THR A 197 4.08 -10.54 -7.02
C THR A 197 4.90 -9.58 -7.87
N ILE A 198 6.22 -9.60 -7.70
CA ILE A 198 7.18 -8.86 -8.53
C ILE A 198 7.90 -9.84 -9.46
N GLY A 199 7.71 -9.67 -10.78
CA GLY A 199 8.30 -10.50 -11.82
C GLY A 199 8.00 -11.99 -11.66
N ASP A 200 8.94 -12.85 -12.03
CA ASP A 200 8.87 -14.29 -11.76
C ASP A 200 9.27 -14.57 -10.30
N LYS A 201 8.48 -14.03 -9.36
CA LYS A 201 8.59 -14.23 -7.90
C LYS A 201 9.90 -13.72 -7.29
N GLN A 202 10.45 -12.63 -7.82
CA GLN A 202 11.51 -11.87 -7.13
C GLN A 202 11.03 -11.42 -5.73
N ASP A 203 9.75 -11.10 -5.62
CA ASP A 203 9.03 -11.07 -4.37
C ASP A 203 7.60 -11.61 -4.57
N LEU A 204 7.05 -12.25 -3.53
CA LEU A 204 5.67 -12.67 -3.46
C LEU A 204 5.23 -12.58 -2.00
N CYS A 205 4.29 -11.68 -1.71
CA CYS A 205 3.90 -11.39 -0.33
C CYS A 205 2.42 -10.98 -0.24
N PRO A 206 1.66 -11.47 0.76
CA PRO A 206 0.33 -10.96 1.07
C PRO A 206 0.39 -9.47 1.41
N CYS A 207 -0.26 -8.63 0.60
CA CYS A 207 -0.28 -7.19 0.83
C CYS A 207 -1.57 -6.54 0.32
N ALA A 208 -2.15 -5.70 1.17
CA ALA A 208 -3.32 -4.88 0.86
C ALA A 208 -2.96 -3.40 0.60
N GLY A 209 -1.68 -3.12 0.35
CA GLY A 209 -1.19 -1.79 -0.03
C GLY A 209 -1.42 -1.47 -1.50
N THR A 210 -1.13 -0.22 -1.88
CA THR A 210 -1.11 0.21 -3.28
C THR A 210 0.30 0.08 -3.84
N HIS A 211 0.43 -0.48 -5.04
CA HIS A 211 1.71 -0.76 -5.68
C HIS A 211 1.76 -0.18 -7.08
N VAL A 212 2.97 0.12 -7.55
CA VAL A 212 3.17 0.44 -8.96
C VAL A 212 3.04 -0.83 -9.80
N ARG A 213 2.69 -0.72 -11.08
CA ARG A 213 2.53 -1.85 -12.00
C ARG A 213 3.85 -2.38 -12.54
N ASN A 214 4.92 -1.60 -12.42
CA ASN A 214 6.25 -2.03 -12.83
C ASN A 214 7.34 -1.45 -11.91
N ILE A 215 8.34 -2.24 -11.55
CA ILE A 215 9.41 -1.77 -10.66
C ILE A 215 10.24 -0.63 -11.26
N SER A 216 10.23 -0.45 -12.58
CA SER A 216 10.87 0.69 -13.25
C SER A 216 10.30 2.05 -12.81
N GLU A 217 9.06 2.09 -12.32
CA GLU A 217 8.42 3.30 -11.80
C GLU A 217 9.03 3.77 -10.47
N ILE A 218 9.78 2.90 -9.77
CA ILE A 218 10.57 3.29 -8.58
C ILE A 218 11.71 4.24 -8.98
N LYS A 219 12.23 4.12 -10.22
CA LYS A 219 13.38 4.86 -10.79
C LYS A 219 14.73 4.58 -10.13
N GLY A 220 14.77 4.47 -8.81
CA GLY A 220 15.96 4.15 -8.04
C GLY A 220 15.73 4.37 -6.55
N ILE A 221 16.62 3.84 -5.72
CA ILE A 221 16.61 3.99 -4.27
C ILE A 221 17.97 4.40 -3.74
N GLU A 222 17.94 5.03 -2.57
CA GLU A 222 19.09 5.37 -1.76
C GLU A 222 18.79 5.01 -0.28
N PHE A 223 19.73 4.34 0.39
CA PHE A 223 19.66 4.11 1.83
C PHE A 223 20.33 5.27 2.55
N THR A 224 19.61 5.87 3.50
CA THR A 224 20.06 7.05 4.25
C THR A 224 20.56 6.73 5.66
N GLY A 225 20.54 5.46 6.06
CA GLY A 225 20.92 4.99 7.40
C GLY A 225 20.34 3.62 7.72
#